data_AF-A0A3A5WGG3-F1
#
_entry.id   AF-A0A3A5WGG3-F1
#
_cell.length_a   1.000
_cell.length_b   1.000
_cell.length_c   1.000
_cell.angle_alpha   90.00
_cell.angle_beta   90.00
_cell.angle_gamma   90.00
#
_symmetry.space_group_name_H-M   'P 1'
#
loop_
_entity.id
_entity.type
_entity.pdbx_description
1 polymer ?
#
loop_
_entity_poly.entity_id
_entity_poly.type
_entity_poly.pdbx_seq_one_letter_code
_entity_poly.pdbx_strand_id
1 'polypeptide(L)'
;MKRMFSVFLLITVWLLVTPFLQAQSHVDKVLKDEITSDLKENILSFWERYSVDSSGGFYGSLGRDGAPIADAPKGGVLNARILWTFSTAYRMYGDTAYRKLADRAQRYFIDHFIDSQYGGVYWLIKADGTPLDTNKQTYGCSYAIYGLSEHFRATGNNESLQKAIELYRIMESKVKDPVNDGYIESFTREWGTPQKLGYDGDGIAAKTMNTHIHVLEAYTALYKVWKDNSLCKRLAKVIDLITTRLYNPQTHHLISYCDLNWNNLDDIDSYGHDIETSWLLTEAAEALGDPEVIGRCRKVALELADASLKEGINPMGAMMYERHKDKIRKDASWWCQAETVVGCINAWQLTGEQSYLDSAVRTWNFIKSRMIDKEYGEWFRTVLEDGTPRYKEPKASMWNCPYHNSRMGFEIDTRLK
;
A
#
# COMPACT_ATOMS: atom_id res chain seq x y z
N MET A 1 39.93 -35.43 -26.68
CA MET A 1 39.39 -34.15 -27.21
C MET A 1 38.00 -33.79 -26.69
N LYS A 2 36.98 -34.67 -26.71
CA LYS A 2 35.62 -34.33 -26.22
C LYS A 2 35.54 -33.94 -24.73
N ARG A 3 36.30 -34.60 -23.83
CA ARG A 3 36.35 -34.24 -22.39
C ARG A 3 37.01 -32.88 -22.10
N MET A 4 38.01 -32.47 -22.90
CA MET A 4 38.67 -31.16 -22.71
C MET A 4 37.78 -30.00 -23.14
N PHE A 5 36.99 -30.17 -24.21
CA PHE A 5 36.03 -29.15 -24.66
C PHE A 5 34.90 -28.91 -23.65
N SER A 6 34.39 -29.96 -23.00
CA SER A 6 33.35 -29.81 -21.96
C SER A 6 33.87 -29.10 -20.70
N VAL A 7 35.13 -29.35 -20.30
CA VAL A 7 35.74 -28.66 -19.14
C VAL A 7 36.04 -27.19 -19.47
N PHE A 8 36.49 -26.89 -20.69
CA PHE A 8 36.73 -25.50 -21.11
C PHE A 8 35.43 -24.68 -21.20
N LEU A 9 34.34 -25.28 -21.71
CA LEU A 9 33.02 -24.65 -21.78
C LEU A 9 32.41 -24.41 -20.38
N LEU A 10 32.60 -25.35 -19.45
CA LEU A 10 32.18 -25.19 -18.06
C LEU A 10 32.96 -24.07 -17.37
N ILE A 11 34.28 -23.96 -17.59
CA ILE A 11 35.12 -22.91 -17.00
C ILE A 11 34.80 -21.53 -17.57
N THR A 12 34.55 -21.39 -18.87
CA THR A 12 34.17 -20.08 -19.46
C THR A 12 32.76 -19.64 -19.07
N VAL A 13 31.80 -20.55 -18.94
CA VAL A 13 30.48 -20.25 -18.37
C VAL A 13 30.62 -19.84 -16.91
N TRP A 14 31.47 -20.52 -16.12
CA TRP A 14 31.70 -20.17 -14.71
C TRP A 14 32.39 -18.81 -14.54
N LEU A 15 33.37 -18.49 -15.38
CA LEU A 15 34.11 -17.21 -15.37
C LEU A 15 33.26 -16.00 -15.81
N LEU A 16 32.17 -16.22 -16.55
CA LEU A 16 31.24 -15.15 -16.96
C LEU A 16 30.03 -15.02 -16.02
N VAL A 17 29.59 -16.12 -15.41
CA VAL A 17 28.44 -16.14 -14.47
C VAL A 17 28.84 -15.61 -13.09
N THR A 18 30.06 -15.86 -12.62
CA THR A 18 30.50 -15.45 -11.28
C THR A 18 30.63 -13.93 -11.09
N PRO A 19 31.20 -13.13 -12.03
CA PRO A 19 31.26 -11.68 -11.88
C PRO A 19 29.87 -11.03 -11.99
N PHE A 20 28.98 -11.60 -12.83
CA PHE A 20 27.61 -11.13 -12.99
C PHE A 20 26.79 -11.31 -11.70
N LEU A 21 26.84 -12.52 -11.12
CA LEU A 21 26.20 -12.79 -9.82
C LEU A 21 26.76 -11.93 -8.69
N GLN A 22 28.07 -11.67 -8.70
CA GLN A 22 28.71 -10.78 -7.72
C GLN A 22 28.26 -9.33 -7.89
N ALA A 23 28.21 -8.81 -9.11
CA ALA A 23 27.75 -7.45 -9.39
C ALA A 23 26.28 -7.25 -9.02
N GLN A 24 25.42 -8.22 -9.34
CA GLN A 24 24.00 -8.21 -8.95
C GLN A 24 23.83 -8.24 -7.43
N SER A 25 24.55 -9.13 -6.75
CA SER A 25 24.54 -9.19 -5.28
C SER A 25 25.01 -7.89 -4.61
N HIS A 26 25.83 -7.10 -5.30
CA HIS A 26 26.27 -5.79 -4.81
C HIS A 26 25.20 -4.72 -4.98
N VAL A 27 24.52 -4.68 -6.13
CA VAL A 27 23.43 -3.72 -6.41
C VAL A 27 22.27 -3.91 -5.44
N ASP A 28 21.83 -5.16 -5.24
CA ASP A 28 20.69 -5.47 -4.34
C ASP A 28 21.00 -5.07 -2.91
N LYS A 29 22.24 -5.30 -2.46
CA LYS A 29 22.71 -4.92 -1.13
C LYS A 29 22.74 -3.41 -0.96
N VAL A 30 23.29 -2.66 -1.92
CA VAL A 30 23.34 -1.18 -1.86
C VAL A 30 21.93 -0.60 -1.81
N LEU A 31 21.03 -1.11 -2.67
CA LEU A 31 19.62 -0.70 -2.69
C LEU A 31 18.95 -0.94 -1.33
N LYS A 32 19.14 -2.14 -0.76
CA LYS A 32 18.63 -2.50 0.57
C LYS A 32 19.16 -1.58 1.66
N ASP A 33 20.48 -1.39 1.73
CA ASP A 33 21.14 -0.61 2.78
C ASP A 33 20.66 0.85 2.76
N GLU A 34 20.60 1.47 1.58
CA GLU A 34 20.12 2.85 1.43
C GLU A 34 18.63 2.99 1.79
N ILE A 35 17.78 2.09 1.32
CA ILE A 35 16.33 2.11 1.62
C ILE A 35 16.08 1.87 3.11
N THR A 36 16.80 0.95 3.71
CA THR A 36 16.66 0.63 5.14
C THR A 36 17.18 1.77 6.03
N SER A 37 18.22 2.48 5.60
CA SER A 37 18.69 3.70 6.26
C SER A 37 17.63 4.81 6.17
N ASP A 38 17.05 5.07 4.99
CA ASP A 38 15.95 6.04 4.86
C ASP A 38 14.73 5.67 5.73
N LEU A 39 14.35 4.39 5.77
CA LEU A 39 13.29 3.91 6.64
C LEU A 39 13.55 4.27 8.11
N LYS A 40 14.72 3.90 8.65
CA LYS A 40 15.00 3.98 10.08
C LYS A 40 15.39 5.38 10.52
N GLU A 41 16.28 6.01 9.78
CA GLU A 41 16.93 7.27 10.16
C GLU A 41 16.13 8.50 9.73
N ASN A 42 15.30 8.35 8.69
CA ASN A 42 14.50 9.44 8.14
C ASN A 42 13.00 9.27 8.42
N ILE A 43 12.35 8.24 7.85
CA ILE A 43 10.89 8.10 7.91
C ILE A 43 10.40 7.81 9.34
N LEU A 44 10.80 6.68 9.93
CA LEU A 44 10.32 6.29 11.27
C LEU A 44 10.73 7.33 12.34
N SER A 45 11.96 7.85 12.23
CA SER A 45 12.48 8.90 13.09
C SER A 45 11.65 10.19 13.04
N PHE A 46 11.22 10.64 11.85
CA PHE A 46 10.35 11.80 11.71
C PHE A 46 9.00 11.59 12.41
N TRP A 47 8.35 10.45 12.16
CA TRP A 47 7.04 10.17 12.71
C TRP A 47 7.09 9.97 14.22
N GLU A 48 8.08 9.27 14.77
CA GLU A 48 8.28 9.16 16.21
C GLU A 48 8.44 10.54 16.89
N ARG A 49 9.21 11.44 16.25
CA ARG A 49 9.54 12.75 16.82
C ARG A 49 8.38 13.75 16.77
N TYR A 50 7.67 13.81 15.65
CA TYR A 50 6.76 14.93 15.37
C TYR A 50 5.27 14.56 15.39
N SER A 51 4.91 13.29 15.18
CA SER A 51 3.50 12.94 14.95
C SER A 51 2.66 12.71 16.21
N VAL A 52 3.29 12.53 17.37
CA VAL A 52 2.59 12.24 18.64
C VAL A 52 1.84 13.47 19.14
N ASP A 53 0.52 13.38 19.19
CA ASP A 53 -0.33 14.42 19.78
C ASP A 53 -0.42 14.21 21.29
N SER A 54 -0.08 15.21 22.10
CA SER A 54 -0.13 15.13 23.56
C SER A 54 -1.54 14.85 24.11
N SER A 55 -2.59 15.20 23.36
CA SER A 55 -4.00 14.99 23.72
C SER A 55 -4.50 13.56 23.47
N GLY A 56 -3.75 12.73 22.75
CA GLY A 56 -4.15 11.36 22.40
C GLY A 56 -3.93 11.05 20.92
N GLY A 57 -3.48 9.82 20.63
CA GLY A 57 -3.21 9.38 19.27
C GLY A 57 -2.09 10.21 18.62
N PHE A 58 -2.35 10.64 17.38
CA PHE A 58 -1.41 11.35 16.52
C PHE A 58 -2.06 12.59 15.91
N TYR A 59 -1.25 13.60 15.58
CA TYR A 59 -1.75 14.82 14.94
C TYR A 59 -2.37 14.50 13.58
N GLY A 60 -3.50 15.16 13.28
CA GLY A 60 -4.18 15.01 11.99
C GLY A 60 -3.41 15.60 10.82
N SER A 61 -2.54 16.59 11.09
CA SER A 61 -1.65 17.15 10.09
C SER A 61 -0.37 17.74 10.70
N LEU A 62 0.72 17.68 9.91
CA LEU A 62 2.03 18.23 10.22
C LEU A 62 2.51 19.08 9.05
N GLY A 63 3.06 20.25 9.34
CA GLY A 63 3.79 21.08 8.38
C GLY A 63 5.07 20.40 7.88
N ARG A 64 5.74 21.03 6.90
CA ARG A 64 7.00 20.52 6.33
C ARG A 64 8.08 20.30 7.39
N ASP A 65 8.15 21.20 8.35
CA ASP A 65 9.11 21.21 9.46
C ASP A 65 8.72 20.31 10.64
N GLY A 66 7.62 19.57 10.52
CA GLY A 66 7.08 18.74 11.60
C GLY A 66 6.23 19.52 12.60
N ALA A 67 5.99 20.83 12.40
CA ALA A 67 5.12 21.60 13.28
C ALA A 67 3.66 21.08 13.18
N PRO A 68 3.00 20.78 14.31
CA PRO A 68 1.63 20.28 14.28
C PRO A 68 0.64 21.38 13.94
N ILE A 69 -0.35 21.03 13.11
CA ILE A 69 -1.56 21.85 12.92
C ILE A 69 -2.57 21.36 13.95
N ALA A 70 -2.56 21.98 15.14
CA ALA A 70 -3.16 21.42 16.35
C ALA A 70 -4.67 21.12 16.25
N ASP A 71 -5.42 21.91 15.47
CA ASP A 71 -6.86 21.78 15.27
C ASP A 71 -7.23 20.93 14.04
N ALA A 72 -6.24 20.39 13.33
CA ALA A 72 -6.48 19.56 12.16
C ALA A 72 -7.27 18.28 12.53
N PRO A 73 -8.37 17.98 11.81
CA PRO A 73 -9.10 16.73 11.99
C PRO A 73 -8.21 15.50 11.77
N LYS A 74 -8.46 14.42 12.52
CA LYS A 74 -7.69 13.17 12.44
C LYS A 74 -8.47 12.18 11.58
N GLY A 75 -7.87 11.75 10.46
CA GLY A 75 -8.48 10.79 9.54
C GLY A 75 -8.36 9.34 10.03
N GLY A 76 -9.41 8.54 9.81
CA GLY A 76 -9.40 7.12 10.15
C GLY A 76 -8.32 6.36 9.38
N VAL A 77 -8.22 6.59 8.06
CA VAL A 77 -7.19 5.96 7.22
C VAL A 77 -5.78 6.30 7.70
N LEU A 78 -5.50 7.58 8.00
CA LEU A 78 -4.21 8.02 8.54
C LEU A 78 -3.84 7.25 9.82
N ASN A 79 -4.76 7.17 10.79
CA ASN A 79 -4.47 6.55 12.08
C ASN A 79 -4.36 5.02 11.98
N ALA A 80 -5.14 4.38 11.12
CA ALA A 80 -5.01 2.95 10.84
C ALA A 80 -3.67 2.61 10.15
N ARG A 81 -3.21 3.49 9.26
CA ARG A 81 -1.91 3.38 8.60
C ARG A 81 -0.73 3.61 9.56
N ILE A 82 -0.83 4.59 10.48
CA ILE A 82 0.16 4.78 11.55
C ILE A 82 0.21 3.54 12.47
N LEU A 83 -0.95 3.01 12.85
CA LEU A 83 -1.06 1.77 13.61
C LEU A 83 -0.33 0.62 12.91
N TRP A 84 -0.59 0.42 11.62
CA TRP A 84 0.09 -0.59 10.84
C TRP A 84 1.61 -0.38 10.81
N THR A 85 2.08 0.85 10.52
CA THR A 85 3.50 1.15 10.36
C THR A 85 4.30 0.84 11.63
N PHE A 86 3.86 1.34 12.78
CA PHE A 86 4.58 1.10 14.04
C PHE A 86 4.44 -0.35 14.53
N SER A 87 3.34 -1.03 14.20
CA SER A 87 3.19 -2.46 14.47
C SER A 87 4.20 -3.28 13.66
N THR A 88 4.33 -3.01 12.36
CA THR A 88 5.32 -3.65 11.49
C THR A 88 6.75 -3.35 11.95
N ALA A 89 7.06 -2.08 12.27
CA ALA A 89 8.36 -1.68 12.78
C ALA A 89 8.74 -2.45 14.06
N TYR A 90 7.81 -2.56 15.01
CA TYR A 90 8.03 -3.35 16.24
C TYR A 90 8.23 -4.83 15.92
N ARG A 91 7.41 -5.43 15.07
CA ARG A 91 7.53 -6.84 14.71
C ARG A 91 8.88 -7.15 14.06
N MET A 92 9.40 -6.26 13.21
CA MET A 92 10.65 -6.47 12.49
C MET A 92 11.88 -6.19 13.35
N TYR A 93 11.84 -5.15 14.19
CA TYR A 93 13.04 -4.65 14.87
C TYR A 93 13.05 -4.85 16.38
N GLY A 94 11.91 -5.23 16.99
CA GLY A 94 11.80 -5.51 18.41
C GLY A 94 11.93 -4.29 19.33
N ASP A 95 12.03 -3.07 18.79
CA ASP A 95 12.19 -1.86 19.58
C ASP A 95 10.92 -1.51 20.35
N THR A 96 11.04 -1.42 21.67
CA THR A 96 9.94 -1.06 22.57
C THR A 96 9.40 0.36 22.35
N ALA A 97 10.16 1.27 21.74
CA ALA A 97 9.66 2.58 21.33
C ALA A 97 8.55 2.44 20.27
N TYR A 98 8.78 1.62 19.24
CA TYR A 98 7.77 1.31 18.23
C TYR A 98 6.56 0.60 18.83
N ARG A 99 6.76 -0.32 19.79
CA ARG A 99 5.63 -0.94 20.50
C ARG A 99 4.75 0.09 21.20
N LYS A 100 5.35 1.05 21.92
CA LYS A 100 4.58 2.11 22.61
C LYS A 100 3.74 2.93 21.64
N LEU A 101 4.29 3.26 20.46
CA LEU A 101 3.58 3.99 19.41
C LEU A 101 2.46 3.15 18.79
N ALA A 102 2.71 1.86 18.54
CA ALA A 102 1.72 0.91 18.04
C ALA A 102 0.55 0.72 19.02
N ASP A 103 0.84 0.50 20.31
CA ASP A 103 -0.16 0.36 21.37
C ASP A 103 -0.96 1.67 21.57
N ARG A 104 -0.30 2.83 21.45
CA ARG A 104 -0.95 4.14 21.44
C ARG A 104 -1.92 4.29 20.27
N ALA A 105 -1.47 3.97 19.06
CA ALA A 105 -2.29 4.03 17.86
C ALA A 105 -3.51 3.10 17.99
N GLN A 106 -3.29 1.88 18.47
CA GLN A 106 -4.34 0.87 18.65
C GLN A 106 -5.40 1.36 19.63
N ARG A 107 -4.99 1.81 20.82
CA ARG A 107 -5.93 2.26 21.86
C ARG A 107 -6.76 3.42 21.34
N TYR A 108 -6.12 4.44 20.79
CA TYR A 108 -6.80 5.61 20.26
C TYR A 108 -7.74 5.26 19.09
N PHE A 109 -7.34 4.32 18.24
CA PHE A 109 -8.16 3.85 17.12
C PHE A 109 -9.45 3.18 17.59
N ILE A 110 -9.35 2.22 18.52
CA ILE A 110 -10.52 1.53 19.06
C ILE A 110 -11.45 2.52 19.78
N ASP A 111 -10.89 3.40 20.60
CA ASP A 111 -11.70 4.26 21.48
C ASP A 111 -12.41 5.39 20.71
N HIS A 112 -11.81 5.91 19.64
CA HIS A 112 -12.32 7.11 18.95
C HIS A 112 -12.80 6.90 17.51
N PHE A 113 -12.27 5.91 16.79
CA PHE A 113 -12.62 5.70 15.38
C PHE A 113 -13.63 4.57 15.18
N ILE A 114 -13.66 3.56 16.04
CA ILE A 114 -14.66 2.49 15.94
C ILE A 114 -16.00 2.98 16.51
N ASP A 115 -17.05 2.94 15.71
CA ASP A 115 -18.40 3.31 16.14
C ASP A 115 -18.99 2.19 17.00
N SER A 116 -19.02 2.38 18.31
CA SER A 116 -19.54 1.39 19.27
C SER A 116 -21.06 1.14 19.14
N GLN A 117 -21.80 2.05 18.50
CA GLN A 117 -23.25 1.95 18.35
C GLN A 117 -23.64 1.19 17.07
N TYR A 118 -23.07 1.57 15.93
CA TYR A 118 -23.43 0.99 14.62
C TYR A 118 -22.35 0.08 14.03
N GLY A 119 -21.18 -0.02 14.65
CA GLY A 119 -20.03 -0.71 14.09
C GLY A 119 -19.39 0.04 12.91
N GLY A 120 -18.29 -0.47 12.40
CA GLY A 120 -17.50 0.19 11.36
C GLY A 120 -16.65 1.33 11.92
N VAL A 121 -16.10 2.14 11.02
CA VAL A 121 -15.11 3.16 11.32
C VAL A 121 -15.60 4.53 10.88
N TYR A 122 -15.53 5.53 11.76
CA TYR A 122 -15.76 6.92 11.37
C TYR A 122 -14.70 7.40 10.37
N TRP A 123 -15.14 8.14 9.37
CA TRP A 123 -14.24 8.69 8.36
C TRP A 123 -13.25 9.70 8.96
N LEU A 124 -13.78 10.60 9.80
CA LEU A 124 -13.03 11.72 10.36
C LEU A 124 -13.48 12.03 11.79
N ILE A 125 -12.54 12.30 12.66
CA ILE A 125 -12.77 12.86 14.00
C ILE A 125 -12.12 14.23 14.10
N LYS A 126 -12.60 15.06 15.03
CA LYS A 126 -11.96 16.32 15.40
C LYS A 126 -10.65 16.04 16.14
N ALA A 127 -9.81 17.06 16.29
CA ALA A 127 -8.56 16.96 17.03
C ALA A 127 -8.74 16.46 18.48
N ASP A 128 -9.87 16.82 19.12
CA ASP A 128 -10.23 16.42 20.49
C ASP A 128 -10.75 14.98 20.63
N GLY A 129 -10.84 14.22 19.54
CA GLY A 129 -11.32 12.83 19.58
C GLY A 129 -12.82 12.66 19.35
N THR A 130 -13.60 13.75 19.21
CA THR A 130 -15.04 13.67 18.95
C THR A 130 -15.34 13.42 17.47
N PRO A 131 -16.41 12.68 17.11
CA PRO A 131 -16.73 12.43 15.70
C PRO A 131 -17.00 13.72 14.90
N LEU A 132 -16.51 13.78 13.66
CA LEU A 132 -16.70 14.90 12.74
C LEU A 132 -17.44 14.49 11.48
N ASP A 133 -16.91 13.49 10.76
CA ASP A 133 -17.59 12.85 9.62
C ASP A 133 -17.81 11.38 9.98
N THR A 134 -19.07 11.06 10.27
CA THR A 134 -19.47 9.73 10.74
C THR A 134 -19.88 8.78 9.62
N ASN A 135 -19.80 9.22 8.36
CA ASN A 135 -20.04 8.33 7.23
C ASN A 135 -19.03 7.17 7.27
N LYS A 136 -19.49 6.02 6.80
CA LYS A 136 -18.70 4.79 6.79
C LYS A 136 -18.19 4.57 5.38
N GLN A 137 -16.88 4.46 5.24
CA GLN A 137 -16.26 4.07 3.98
C GLN A 137 -15.67 2.68 4.11
N THR A 138 -15.89 1.88 3.08
CA THR A 138 -15.29 0.55 2.98
C THR A 138 -13.79 0.63 3.08
N TYR A 139 -13.19 1.61 2.39
CA TYR A 139 -11.78 1.93 2.45
C TYR A 139 -11.26 2.13 3.89
N GLY A 140 -11.98 2.91 4.71
CA GLY A 140 -11.63 3.12 6.12
C GLY A 140 -11.73 1.85 6.96
N CYS A 141 -12.75 1.01 6.71
CA CYS A 141 -12.90 -0.28 7.40
C CYS A 141 -11.79 -1.27 7.00
N SER A 142 -11.41 -1.33 5.71
CA SER A 142 -10.32 -2.15 5.23
C SER A 142 -9.00 -1.81 5.93
N TYR A 143 -8.65 -0.53 6.00
CA TYR A 143 -7.42 -0.11 6.68
C TYR A 143 -7.43 -0.40 8.18
N ALA A 144 -8.59 -0.28 8.83
CA ALA A 144 -8.71 -0.67 10.24
C ALA A 144 -8.46 -2.16 10.45
N ILE A 145 -9.03 -3.04 9.62
CA ILE A 145 -8.74 -4.48 9.65
C ILE A 145 -7.24 -4.71 9.45
N TYR A 146 -6.64 -4.05 8.46
CA TYR A 146 -5.23 -4.19 8.13
C TYR A 146 -4.31 -3.80 9.31
N GLY A 147 -4.51 -2.60 9.87
CA GLY A 147 -3.71 -2.11 11.01
C GLY A 147 -3.90 -2.94 12.29
N LEU A 148 -5.14 -3.32 12.62
CA LEU A 148 -5.42 -4.14 13.81
C LEU A 148 -4.89 -5.58 13.68
N SER A 149 -4.94 -6.15 12.47
CA SER A 149 -4.36 -7.48 12.20
C SER A 149 -2.85 -7.48 12.38
N GLU A 150 -2.17 -6.43 11.88
CA GLU A 150 -0.72 -6.29 12.04
C GLU A 150 -0.33 -6.00 13.49
N HIS A 151 -1.12 -5.20 14.22
CA HIS A 151 -0.91 -4.99 15.66
C HIS A 151 -1.00 -6.30 16.45
N PHE A 152 -2.01 -7.13 16.19
CA PHE A 152 -2.09 -8.47 16.78
C PHE A 152 -0.87 -9.32 16.40
N ARG A 153 -0.47 -9.33 15.12
CA ARG A 153 0.70 -10.06 14.66
C ARG A 153 1.99 -9.65 15.37
N ALA A 154 2.13 -8.36 15.67
CA ALA A 154 3.32 -7.81 16.31
C ALA A 154 3.34 -8.02 17.83
N THR A 155 2.18 -8.04 18.49
CA THR A 155 2.10 -7.94 19.96
C THR A 155 1.40 -9.10 20.66
N GLY A 156 0.59 -9.87 19.94
CA GLY A 156 -0.33 -10.86 20.51
C GLY A 156 -1.58 -10.26 21.18
N ASN A 157 -1.90 -8.97 20.95
CA ASN A 157 -3.06 -8.32 21.56
C ASN A 157 -4.39 -8.86 21.01
N ASN A 158 -5.09 -9.66 21.82
CA ASN A 158 -6.35 -10.29 21.42
C ASN A 158 -7.49 -9.31 21.14
N GLU A 159 -7.52 -8.12 21.77
CA GLU A 159 -8.55 -7.10 21.50
C GLU A 159 -8.45 -6.63 20.04
N SER A 160 -7.22 -6.39 19.56
CA SER A 160 -6.98 -6.02 18.15
C SER A 160 -7.48 -7.08 17.19
N LEU A 161 -7.21 -8.37 17.46
CA LEU A 161 -7.72 -9.46 16.64
C LEU A 161 -9.25 -9.51 16.63
N GLN A 162 -9.89 -9.39 17.79
CA GLN A 162 -11.35 -9.42 17.87
C GLN A 162 -11.97 -8.25 17.11
N LYS A 163 -11.42 -7.03 17.22
CA LYS A 163 -11.90 -5.87 16.45
C LYS A 163 -11.70 -6.02 14.95
N ALA A 164 -10.58 -6.59 14.50
CA ALA A 164 -10.39 -6.89 13.09
C ALA A 164 -11.43 -7.90 12.56
N ILE A 165 -11.74 -8.95 13.33
CA ILE A 165 -12.77 -9.95 12.99
C ILE A 165 -14.18 -9.34 13.00
N GLU A 166 -14.50 -8.48 13.96
CA GLU A 166 -15.78 -7.75 14.02
C GLU A 166 -15.97 -6.88 12.77
N LEU A 167 -14.96 -6.12 12.39
CA LEU A 167 -14.99 -5.27 11.19
C LEU A 167 -15.11 -6.12 9.90
N TYR A 168 -14.38 -7.22 9.79
CA TYR A 168 -14.53 -8.18 8.69
C TYR A 168 -15.98 -8.66 8.57
N ARG A 169 -16.60 -9.10 9.67
CA ARG A 169 -17.99 -9.58 9.68
C ARG A 169 -18.99 -8.48 9.31
N ILE A 170 -18.72 -7.24 9.73
CA ILE A 170 -19.52 -6.07 9.32
C ILE A 170 -19.41 -5.86 7.81
N MET A 171 -18.20 -5.88 7.25
CA MET A 171 -18.01 -5.71 5.81
C MET A 171 -18.73 -6.80 5.02
N GLU A 172 -18.64 -8.06 5.46
CA GLU A 172 -19.33 -9.17 4.79
C GLU A 172 -20.86 -9.12 4.87
N SER A 173 -21.42 -8.45 5.89
CA SER A 173 -22.87 -8.41 6.14
C SER A 173 -23.55 -7.11 5.72
N LYS A 174 -22.82 -5.99 5.68
CA LYS A 174 -23.36 -4.65 5.40
C LYS A 174 -22.81 -4.01 4.13
N VAL A 175 -21.56 -4.31 3.79
CA VAL A 175 -20.82 -3.60 2.74
C VAL A 175 -20.83 -4.37 1.43
N LYS A 176 -20.67 -5.69 1.51
CA LYS A 176 -20.67 -6.56 0.34
C LYS A 176 -22.00 -6.47 -0.40
N ASP A 177 -21.92 -6.28 -1.71
CA ASP A 177 -23.09 -6.26 -2.59
C ASP A 177 -23.70 -7.66 -2.67
N PRO A 178 -24.96 -7.85 -2.22
CA PRO A 178 -25.60 -9.16 -2.24
C PRO A 178 -26.06 -9.60 -3.65
N VAL A 179 -26.05 -8.71 -4.64
CA VAL A 179 -26.53 -8.96 -6.00
C VAL A 179 -25.36 -9.27 -6.95
N ASN A 180 -24.43 -8.32 -7.12
CA ASN A 180 -23.36 -8.41 -8.12
C ASN A 180 -21.97 -8.73 -7.53
N ASP A 181 -21.91 -9.04 -6.22
CA ASP A 181 -20.67 -9.23 -5.45
C ASP A 181 -19.75 -7.99 -5.48
N GLY A 182 -18.66 -8.02 -4.72
CA GLY A 182 -17.80 -6.86 -4.48
C GLY A 182 -18.31 -5.99 -3.34
N TYR A 183 -17.68 -4.85 -3.14
CA TYR A 183 -17.91 -3.97 -2.01
C TYR A 183 -18.35 -2.59 -2.47
N ILE A 184 -19.43 -2.10 -1.87
CA ILE A 184 -19.94 -0.75 -2.13
C ILE A 184 -19.02 0.25 -1.42
N GLU A 185 -18.74 1.39 -2.06
CA GLU A 185 -17.76 2.37 -1.58
C GLU A 185 -18.06 2.96 -0.19
N SER A 186 -19.28 3.48 0.01
CA SER A 186 -19.61 4.22 1.24
C SER A 186 -21.07 4.14 1.65
N PHE A 187 -21.31 4.52 2.89
CA PHE A 187 -22.58 4.44 3.61
C PHE A 187 -22.73 5.61 4.58
N THR A 188 -23.97 5.93 4.95
CA THR A 188 -24.22 6.75 6.14
C THR A 188 -23.75 6.03 7.41
N ARG A 189 -23.73 6.74 8.55
CA ARG A 189 -23.33 6.16 9.84
C ARG A 189 -24.10 4.87 10.17
N GLU A 190 -25.40 4.84 9.88
CA GLU A 190 -26.35 3.76 10.14
C GLU A 190 -26.40 2.69 9.04
N TRP A 191 -25.44 2.68 8.11
CA TRP A 191 -25.39 1.76 6.97
C TRP A 191 -26.48 1.99 5.91
N GLY A 192 -26.96 3.23 5.77
CA GLY A 192 -27.86 3.65 4.68
C GLY A 192 -27.11 4.13 3.44
N THR A 193 -27.86 4.48 2.39
CA THR A 193 -27.31 5.08 1.18
C THR A 193 -26.82 6.51 1.44
N PRO A 194 -25.55 6.83 1.16
CA PRO A 194 -25.00 8.17 1.37
C PRO A 194 -25.41 9.13 0.24
N GLN A 195 -25.20 10.43 0.46
CA GLN A 195 -25.44 11.44 -0.58
C GLN A 195 -24.44 11.33 -1.76
N LYS A 196 -23.20 10.92 -1.47
CA LYS A 196 -22.13 10.69 -2.45
C LYS A 196 -21.63 9.27 -2.25
N LEU A 197 -21.52 8.48 -3.32
CA LEU A 197 -21.15 7.07 -3.22
C LEU A 197 -19.64 6.87 -3.01
N GLY A 198 -18.80 7.66 -3.68
CA GLY A 198 -17.34 7.60 -3.53
C GLY A 198 -16.74 8.94 -3.17
N TYR A 199 -15.61 8.95 -2.45
CA TYR A 199 -14.84 10.20 -2.25
C TYR A 199 -13.92 10.52 -3.43
N ASP A 200 -13.41 9.49 -4.10
CA ASP A 200 -12.58 9.58 -5.30
C ASP A 200 -13.42 9.84 -6.57
N GLY A 201 -12.76 10.36 -7.61
CA GLY A 201 -13.37 10.69 -8.90
C GLY A 201 -14.59 11.60 -8.80
N ASP A 202 -15.54 11.41 -9.71
CA ASP A 202 -16.80 12.19 -9.79
C ASP A 202 -17.81 11.84 -8.68
N GLY A 203 -17.50 10.86 -7.82
CA GLY A 203 -18.35 10.49 -6.69
C GLY A 203 -19.59 9.64 -7.01
N ILE A 204 -19.74 9.23 -8.25
CA ILE A 204 -20.85 8.40 -8.74
C ILE A 204 -20.52 6.91 -8.76
N ALA A 205 -19.24 6.54 -8.67
CA ALA A 205 -18.80 5.16 -8.69
C ALA A 205 -19.29 4.43 -7.45
N ALA A 206 -20.01 3.31 -7.65
CA ALA A 206 -20.51 2.48 -6.57
C ALA A 206 -19.48 1.46 -6.11
N LYS A 207 -18.53 1.10 -6.98
CA LYS A 207 -17.42 0.19 -6.73
C LYS A 207 -16.15 0.76 -7.36
N THR A 208 -15.04 0.80 -6.62
CA THR A 208 -13.75 1.24 -7.16
C THR A 208 -12.69 0.17 -7.04
N MET A 209 -11.71 0.20 -7.95
CA MET A 209 -10.52 -0.63 -7.80
C MET A 209 -9.80 -0.33 -6.49
N ASN A 210 -9.63 0.95 -6.13
CA ASN A 210 -8.96 1.39 -4.90
C ASN A 210 -9.52 0.67 -3.66
N THR A 211 -10.84 0.68 -3.49
CA THR A 211 -11.48 -0.04 -2.38
C THR A 211 -11.19 -1.55 -2.43
N HIS A 212 -11.31 -2.18 -3.60
CA HIS A 212 -11.15 -3.63 -3.72
C HIS A 212 -9.71 -4.11 -3.48
N ILE A 213 -8.71 -3.34 -3.90
CA ILE A 213 -7.30 -3.69 -3.65
C ILE A 213 -6.96 -3.57 -2.16
N HIS A 214 -7.57 -2.63 -1.43
CA HIS A 214 -7.34 -2.53 0.01
C HIS A 214 -8.20 -3.50 0.83
N VAL A 215 -9.32 -3.99 0.30
CA VAL A 215 -9.98 -5.18 0.86
C VAL A 215 -9.09 -6.42 0.67
N LEU A 216 -8.49 -6.62 -0.51
CA LEU A 216 -7.56 -7.71 -0.78
C LEU A 216 -6.41 -7.69 0.24
N GLU A 217 -5.78 -6.54 0.42
CA GLU A 217 -4.72 -6.32 1.37
C GLU A 217 -5.15 -6.61 2.83
N ALA A 218 -6.25 -6.01 3.27
CA ALA A 218 -6.75 -6.18 4.63
C ALA A 218 -7.08 -7.65 4.94
N TYR A 219 -7.74 -8.34 4.02
CA TYR A 219 -8.13 -9.73 4.20
C TYR A 219 -6.92 -10.66 4.13
N THR A 220 -5.90 -10.32 3.34
CA THR A 220 -4.63 -11.05 3.33
C THR A 220 -3.94 -10.94 4.69
N ALA A 221 -3.83 -9.75 5.26
CA ALA A 221 -3.23 -9.55 6.58
C ALA A 221 -4.02 -10.27 7.69
N LEU A 222 -5.35 -10.16 7.68
CA LEU A 222 -6.19 -10.86 8.66
C LEU A 222 -6.05 -12.39 8.51
N TYR A 223 -6.02 -12.91 7.28
CA TYR A 223 -5.89 -14.35 7.05
C TYR A 223 -4.51 -14.90 7.45
N LYS A 224 -3.46 -14.07 7.46
CA LYS A 224 -2.15 -14.46 7.97
C LYS A 224 -2.17 -14.76 9.48
N VAL A 225 -3.08 -14.14 10.23
CA VAL A 225 -3.19 -14.29 11.70
C VAL A 225 -4.43 -15.03 12.17
N TRP A 226 -5.45 -15.16 11.31
CA TRP A 226 -6.71 -15.85 11.59
C TRP A 226 -7.10 -16.74 10.40
N LYS A 227 -6.74 -18.03 10.47
CA LYS A 227 -6.94 -19.03 9.41
C LYS A 227 -8.38 -19.55 9.36
N ASP A 228 -9.32 -18.65 9.14
CA ASP A 228 -10.74 -18.96 9.03
C ASP A 228 -11.14 -19.35 7.60
N ASN A 229 -12.00 -20.37 7.50
CA ASN A 229 -12.44 -20.92 6.22
C ASN A 229 -13.34 -19.97 5.43
N SER A 230 -14.15 -19.15 6.10
CA SER A 230 -14.99 -18.14 5.42
C SER A 230 -14.16 -16.99 4.88
N LEU A 231 -13.15 -16.54 5.65
CA LEU A 231 -12.18 -15.55 5.19
C LEU A 231 -11.33 -16.06 4.02
N CYS A 232 -10.85 -17.31 4.08
CA CYS A 232 -10.09 -17.94 2.98
C CYS A 232 -10.88 -17.90 1.66
N LYS A 233 -12.14 -18.37 1.69
CA LYS A 233 -13.04 -18.35 0.51
C LYS A 233 -13.30 -16.93 0.02
N ARG A 234 -13.48 -15.99 0.94
CA ARG A 234 -13.75 -14.60 0.59
C ARG A 234 -12.52 -13.94 -0.04
N LEU A 235 -11.32 -14.16 0.50
CA LEU A 235 -10.07 -13.66 -0.07
C LEU A 235 -9.86 -14.19 -1.49
N ALA A 236 -10.07 -15.50 -1.72
CA ALA A 236 -10.04 -16.08 -3.05
C ALA A 236 -11.04 -15.40 -4.00
N LYS A 237 -12.23 -15.03 -3.50
CA LYS A 237 -13.23 -14.32 -4.31
C LYS A 237 -12.87 -12.86 -4.59
N VAL A 238 -12.17 -12.17 -3.68
CA VAL A 238 -11.64 -10.83 -3.93
C VAL A 238 -10.58 -10.87 -5.03
N ILE A 239 -9.66 -11.84 -4.99
CA ILE A 239 -8.69 -12.08 -6.08
C ILE A 239 -9.40 -12.29 -7.41
N ASP A 240 -10.44 -13.11 -7.43
CA ASP A 240 -11.22 -13.38 -8.64
C ASP A 240 -11.89 -12.12 -9.18
N LEU A 241 -12.49 -11.28 -8.33
CA LEU A 241 -13.08 -10.01 -8.74
C LEU A 241 -12.04 -9.06 -9.34
N ILE A 242 -10.87 -8.91 -8.72
CA ILE A 242 -9.82 -8.03 -9.25
C ILE A 242 -9.35 -8.54 -10.62
N THR A 243 -9.06 -9.84 -10.73
CA THR A 243 -8.52 -10.44 -11.97
C THR A 243 -9.55 -10.62 -13.10
N THR A 244 -10.86 -10.48 -12.84
CA THR A 244 -11.91 -10.71 -13.84
C THR A 244 -12.83 -9.52 -14.10
N ARG A 245 -13.03 -8.63 -13.12
CA ARG A 245 -13.93 -7.47 -13.24
C ARG A 245 -13.18 -6.14 -13.32
N LEU A 246 -12.03 -6.05 -12.66
CA LEU A 246 -11.25 -4.81 -12.62
C LEU A 246 -10.06 -4.87 -13.59
N TYR A 247 -9.49 -6.04 -13.86
CA TYR A 247 -8.42 -6.18 -14.82
C TYR A 247 -8.92 -6.17 -16.28
N ASN A 248 -8.35 -5.27 -17.09
CA ASN A 248 -8.61 -5.22 -18.53
C ASN A 248 -7.51 -5.98 -19.30
N PRO A 249 -7.80 -7.14 -19.90
CA PRO A 249 -6.80 -7.95 -20.59
C PRO A 249 -6.37 -7.39 -21.96
N GLN A 250 -7.03 -6.34 -22.48
CA GLN A 250 -6.62 -5.68 -23.73
C GLN A 250 -5.59 -4.59 -23.50
N THR A 251 -5.72 -3.83 -22.40
CA THR A 251 -4.81 -2.72 -22.08
C THR A 251 -3.80 -3.10 -21.00
N HIS A 252 -4.03 -4.19 -20.27
CA HIS A 252 -3.24 -4.61 -19.12
C HIS A 252 -3.23 -3.59 -17.96
N HIS A 253 -4.31 -2.81 -17.83
CA HIS A 253 -4.54 -1.84 -16.76
C HIS A 253 -5.78 -2.21 -15.94
N LEU A 254 -5.90 -1.66 -14.73
CA LEU A 254 -7.11 -1.78 -13.92
C LEU A 254 -8.16 -0.73 -14.28
N ILE A 255 -9.41 -1.15 -14.29
CA ILE A 255 -10.59 -0.30 -14.37
C ILE A 255 -10.76 0.40 -13.02
N SER A 256 -10.59 1.72 -13.00
CA SER A 256 -10.57 2.50 -11.76
C SER A 256 -11.95 2.62 -11.09
N TYR A 257 -13.00 2.88 -11.87
CA TYR A 257 -14.33 3.25 -11.39
C TYR A 257 -15.42 2.45 -12.09
N CYS A 258 -16.30 1.81 -11.31
CA CYS A 258 -17.40 1.02 -11.82
C CYS A 258 -18.76 1.42 -11.22
N ASP A 259 -19.81 1.18 -11.98
CA ASP A 259 -21.18 1.16 -11.45
C ASP A 259 -21.47 -0.14 -10.67
N LEU A 260 -22.71 -0.31 -10.20
CA LEU A 260 -23.12 -1.52 -9.49
C LEU A 260 -23.03 -2.80 -10.32
N ASN A 261 -23.02 -2.71 -11.65
CA ASN A 261 -22.99 -3.85 -12.57
C ASN A 261 -21.58 -4.10 -13.14
N TRP A 262 -20.55 -3.47 -12.58
CA TRP A 262 -19.16 -3.56 -13.05
C TRP A 262 -18.91 -2.92 -14.42
N ASN A 263 -19.78 -2.03 -14.89
CA ASN A 263 -19.50 -1.25 -16.09
C ASN A 263 -18.46 -0.17 -15.76
N ASN A 264 -17.44 -0.06 -16.61
CA ASN A 264 -16.45 1.00 -16.50
C ASN A 264 -17.10 2.38 -16.71
N LEU A 265 -16.84 3.31 -15.79
CA LEU A 265 -17.35 4.67 -15.81
C LEU A 265 -16.37 5.69 -16.38
N ASP A 266 -15.09 5.34 -16.53
CA ASP A 266 -14.06 6.31 -16.93
C ASP A 266 -12.92 5.70 -17.77
N ASP A 267 -12.14 6.56 -18.42
CA ASP A 267 -10.95 6.18 -19.17
C ASP A 267 -9.71 6.69 -18.44
N ILE A 268 -9.34 5.98 -17.38
CA ILE A 268 -8.21 6.29 -16.49
C ILE A 268 -7.32 5.06 -16.30
N ASP A 269 -6.02 5.25 -16.50
CA ASP A 269 -4.99 4.29 -16.07
C ASP A 269 -4.19 4.90 -14.92
N SER A 270 -4.27 4.28 -13.74
CA SER A 270 -3.56 4.74 -12.54
C SER A 270 -2.32 3.89 -12.30
N TYR A 271 -1.19 4.34 -12.87
CA TYR A 271 0.04 3.55 -12.90
C TYR A 271 0.55 3.13 -11.52
N GLY A 272 0.38 3.99 -10.51
CA GLY A 272 0.73 3.66 -9.13
C GLY A 272 -0.11 2.52 -8.55
N HIS A 273 -1.42 2.50 -8.82
CA HIS A 273 -2.30 1.43 -8.33
C HIS A 273 -2.12 0.13 -9.12
N ASP A 274 -1.84 0.20 -10.42
CA ASP A 274 -1.56 -0.98 -11.23
C ASP A 274 -0.31 -1.71 -10.70
N ILE A 275 0.80 -0.98 -10.50
CA ILE A 275 2.03 -1.56 -9.97
C ILE A 275 1.89 -1.99 -8.51
N GLU A 276 1.11 -1.29 -7.68
CA GLU A 276 0.77 -1.73 -6.31
C GLU A 276 -0.01 -3.05 -6.32
N THR A 277 -1.05 -3.11 -7.14
CA THR A 277 -1.91 -4.30 -7.26
C THR A 277 -1.14 -5.50 -7.76
N SER A 278 -0.14 -5.29 -8.63
CA SER A 278 0.71 -6.36 -9.14
C SER A 278 1.30 -7.21 -8.01
N TRP A 279 1.94 -6.58 -7.02
CA TRP A 279 2.62 -7.31 -5.96
C TRP A 279 1.67 -7.72 -4.83
N LEU A 280 0.62 -6.94 -4.55
CA LEU A 280 -0.43 -7.33 -3.60
C LEU A 280 -1.18 -8.60 -4.04
N LEU A 281 -1.46 -8.77 -5.34
CA LEU A 281 -2.07 -9.99 -5.86
C LEU A 281 -1.19 -11.21 -5.60
N THR A 282 0.12 -11.08 -5.77
CA THR A 282 1.05 -12.18 -5.51
C THR A 282 1.11 -12.54 -4.02
N GLU A 283 1.16 -11.54 -3.13
CA GLU A 283 1.15 -11.77 -1.69
C GLU A 283 -0.14 -12.46 -1.22
N ALA A 284 -1.29 -12.03 -1.74
CA ALA A 284 -2.58 -12.61 -1.42
C ALA A 284 -2.69 -14.07 -1.88
N ALA A 285 -2.24 -14.36 -3.11
CA ALA A 285 -2.26 -15.71 -3.66
C ALA A 285 -1.32 -16.66 -2.88
N GLU A 286 -0.14 -16.18 -2.50
CA GLU A 286 0.81 -16.94 -1.69
C GLU A 286 0.28 -17.19 -0.27
N ALA A 287 -0.45 -16.24 0.32
CA ALA A 287 -1.10 -16.42 1.61
C ALA A 287 -2.18 -17.52 1.59
N LEU A 288 -2.85 -17.72 0.44
CA LEU A 288 -3.80 -18.82 0.22
C LEU A 288 -3.11 -20.16 -0.05
N GLY A 289 -1.96 -20.14 -0.74
CA GLY A 289 -1.17 -21.35 -1.02
C GLY A 289 -1.74 -22.26 -2.11
N ASP A 290 -2.72 -21.79 -2.88
CA ASP A 290 -3.31 -22.52 -4.00
C ASP A 290 -2.48 -22.30 -5.28
N PRO A 291 -1.86 -23.35 -5.86
CA PRO A 291 -1.01 -23.23 -7.05
C PRO A 291 -1.69 -22.63 -8.28
N GLU A 292 -2.99 -22.89 -8.49
CA GLU A 292 -3.73 -22.36 -9.64
C GLU A 292 -3.97 -20.85 -9.47
N VAL A 293 -4.35 -20.45 -8.25
CA VAL A 293 -4.52 -19.03 -7.91
C VAL A 293 -3.19 -18.29 -8.04
N ILE A 294 -2.10 -18.86 -7.53
CA ILE A 294 -0.74 -18.31 -7.67
C ILE A 294 -0.36 -18.12 -9.14
N GLY A 295 -0.55 -19.14 -9.98
CA GLY A 295 -0.22 -19.06 -11.40
C GLY A 295 -0.98 -17.93 -12.12
N ARG A 296 -2.29 -17.82 -11.88
CA ARG A 296 -3.13 -16.75 -12.45
C ARG A 296 -2.72 -15.37 -11.95
N CYS A 297 -2.51 -15.20 -10.64
CA CYS A 297 -2.11 -13.92 -10.05
C CYS A 297 -0.75 -13.46 -10.55
N ARG A 298 0.23 -14.37 -10.67
CA ARG A 298 1.55 -14.04 -11.23
C ARG A 298 1.47 -13.53 -12.66
N LYS A 299 0.63 -14.14 -13.50
CA LYS A 299 0.41 -13.67 -14.87
C LYS A 299 -0.11 -12.22 -14.87
N VAL A 300 -1.22 -11.97 -14.17
CA VAL A 300 -1.83 -10.63 -14.12
C VAL A 300 -0.89 -9.60 -13.49
N ALA A 301 -0.15 -9.99 -12.46
CA ALA A 301 0.83 -9.14 -11.81
C ALA A 301 1.92 -8.65 -12.78
N LEU A 302 2.50 -9.55 -13.58
CA LEU A 302 3.51 -9.18 -14.56
C LEU A 302 2.93 -8.29 -15.67
N GLU A 303 1.72 -8.60 -16.15
CA GLU A 303 1.04 -7.78 -17.16
C GLU A 303 0.78 -6.34 -16.66
N LEU A 304 0.31 -6.18 -15.41
CA LEU A 304 0.13 -4.87 -14.77
C LEU A 304 1.46 -4.12 -14.60
N ALA A 305 2.50 -4.83 -14.14
CA ALA A 305 3.81 -4.24 -13.93
C ALA A 305 4.44 -3.74 -15.25
N ASP A 306 4.36 -4.56 -16.30
CA ASP A 306 4.88 -4.21 -17.63
C ASP A 306 4.17 -3.00 -18.22
N ALA A 307 2.84 -2.96 -18.18
CA ALA A 307 2.06 -1.84 -18.69
C ALA A 307 2.40 -0.55 -17.93
N SER A 308 2.43 -0.61 -16.60
CA SER A 308 2.78 0.53 -15.74
C SER A 308 4.18 1.07 -16.03
N LEU A 309 5.18 0.18 -16.16
CA LEU A 309 6.56 0.60 -16.39
C LEU A 309 6.77 1.15 -17.81
N LYS A 310 6.15 0.52 -18.81
CA LYS A 310 6.27 0.92 -20.21
C LYS A 310 5.66 2.30 -20.46
N GLU A 311 4.54 2.61 -19.80
CA GLU A 311 3.74 3.81 -20.09
C GLU A 311 3.94 4.93 -19.05
N GLY A 312 4.14 4.56 -17.78
CA GLY A 312 4.15 5.50 -16.66
C GLY A 312 5.53 6.02 -16.24
N ILE A 313 6.63 5.34 -16.58
CA ILE A 313 7.97 5.76 -16.13
C ILE A 313 8.54 6.87 -17.01
N ASN A 314 8.86 8.01 -16.39
CA ASN A 314 9.47 9.15 -17.07
C ASN A 314 11.01 9.01 -17.21
N PRO A 315 11.67 9.90 -17.99
CA PRO A 315 13.13 9.88 -18.16
C PRO A 315 13.95 10.03 -16.87
N MET A 316 13.40 10.58 -15.79
CA MET A 316 14.07 10.68 -14.49
C MET A 316 13.98 9.40 -13.65
N GLY A 317 13.13 8.44 -14.05
CA GLY A 317 12.85 7.23 -13.27
C GLY A 317 11.63 7.33 -12.36
N ALA A 318 10.88 8.41 -12.44
CA ALA A 318 9.66 8.58 -11.65
C ALA A 318 8.46 7.97 -12.36
N MET A 319 7.60 7.31 -11.61
CA MET A 319 6.26 6.92 -12.04
C MET A 319 5.38 8.17 -12.09
N MET A 320 4.91 8.52 -13.29
CA MET A 320 3.89 9.54 -13.50
C MET A 320 2.57 9.09 -12.84
N TYR A 321 1.71 10.03 -12.49
CA TYR A 321 0.56 9.74 -11.64
C TYR A 321 -0.50 8.87 -12.32
N GLU A 322 -1.09 9.38 -13.41
CA GLU A 322 -2.16 8.69 -14.14
C GLU A 322 -2.33 9.25 -15.55
N ARG A 323 -2.91 8.45 -16.44
CA ARG A 323 -3.51 8.90 -17.69
C ARG A 323 -5.01 9.06 -17.47
N HIS A 324 -5.58 10.15 -17.98
CA HIS A 324 -7.02 10.33 -18.10
C HIS A 324 -7.31 10.75 -19.54
N LYS A 325 -7.97 9.87 -20.31
CA LYS A 325 -8.19 10.01 -21.76
C LYS A 325 -6.87 10.22 -22.49
N ASP A 326 -6.72 11.35 -23.17
CA ASP A 326 -5.55 11.74 -23.95
C ASP A 326 -4.49 12.49 -23.12
N LYS A 327 -4.74 12.74 -21.83
CA LYS A 327 -3.88 13.55 -20.97
C LYS A 327 -3.18 12.71 -19.93
N ILE A 328 -1.90 12.98 -19.71
CA ILE A 328 -1.11 12.36 -18.66
C ILE A 328 -0.82 13.40 -17.59
N ARG A 329 -1.12 13.05 -16.34
CA ARG A 329 -0.70 13.80 -15.16
C ARG A 329 0.71 13.38 -14.77
N LYS A 330 1.67 14.26 -15.02
CA LYS A 330 3.11 13.93 -15.01
C LYS A 330 3.84 14.24 -13.69
N ASP A 331 3.16 14.80 -12.69
CA ASP A 331 3.75 14.90 -11.36
C ASP A 331 3.90 13.52 -10.73
N ALA A 332 4.96 13.36 -9.94
CA ALA A 332 5.27 12.15 -9.23
C ALA A 332 4.73 12.26 -7.80
N SER A 333 3.74 11.44 -7.45
CA SER A 333 3.32 11.30 -6.05
C SER A 333 4.21 10.28 -5.34
N TRP A 334 4.53 10.59 -4.08
CA TRP A 334 5.44 9.82 -3.23
C TRP A 334 5.11 8.32 -3.14
N TRP A 335 3.82 7.98 -3.07
CA TRP A 335 3.33 6.62 -2.86
C TRP A 335 3.50 5.80 -4.13
N CYS A 336 3.19 6.37 -5.30
CA CYS A 336 3.42 5.70 -6.58
C CYS A 336 4.88 5.27 -6.71
N GLN A 337 5.83 6.07 -6.21
CA GLN A 337 7.25 5.75 -6.29
C GLN A 337 7.61 4.59 -5.35
N ALA A 338 7.11 4.62 -4.13
CA ALA A 338 7.31 3.55 -3.16
C ALA A 338 6.76 2.21 -3.69
N GLU A 339 5.54 2.22 -4.25
CA GLU A 339 4.92 1.03 -4.83
C GLU A 339 5.64 0.54 -6.08
N THR A 340 6.18 1.45 -6.88
CA THR A 340 6.98 1.10 -8.06
C THR A 340 8.23 0.32 -7.66
N VAL A 341 8.94 0.74 -6.61
CA VAL A 341 10.13 0.00 -6.14
C VAL A 341 9.76 -1.41 -5.69
N VAL A 342 8.69 -1.58 -4.89
CA VAL A 342 8.25 -2.91 -4.43
C VAL A 342 7.78 -3.78 -5.58
N GLY A 343 6.95 -3.24 -6.49
CA GLY A 343 6.43 -3.97 -7.65
C GLY A 343 7.54 -4.44 -8.59
N CYS A 344 8.54 -3.58 -8.86
CA CYS A 344 9.72 -3.94 -9.63
C CYS A 344 10.53 -5.07 -8.98
N ILE A 345 10.79 -4.99 -7.67
CA ILE A 345 11.53 -6.05 -6.96
C ILE A 345 10.75 -7.36 -6.95
N ASN A 346 9.43 -7.30 -6.78
CA ASN A 346 8.56 -8.47 -6.87
C ASN A 346 8.61 -9.10 -8.28
N ALA A 347 8.45 -8.30 -9.34
CA ALA A 347 8.52 -8.77 -10.73
C ALA A 347 9.89 -9.38 -11.07
N TRP A 348 10.97 -8.76 -10.61
CA TRP A 348 12.32 -9.32 -10.72
C TRP A 348 12.46 -10.68 -10.01
N GLN A 349 11.93 -10.82 -8.79
CA GLN A 349 11.97 -12.09 -8.05
C GLN A 349 11.16 -13.21 -8.72
N LEU A 350 10.07 -12.86 -9.42
CA LEU A 350 9.24 -13.81 -10.14
C LEU A 350 9.88 -14.31 -11.44
N THR A 351 10.63 -13.46 -12.14
CA THR A 351 11.08 -13.69 -13.52
C THR A 351 12.58 -13.88 -13.65
N GLY A 352 13.37 -13.27 -12.76
CA GLY A 352 14.82 -13.11 -12.90
C GLY A 352 15.23 -12.04 -13.93
N GLU A 353 14.29 -11.29 -14.52
CA GLU A 353 14.59 -10.29 -15.55
C GLU A 353 15.19 -9.02 -14.96
N GLN A 354 16.42 -8.71 -15.38
CA GLN A 354 17.22 -7.61 -14.82
C GLN A 354 16.61 -6.22 -15.05
N SER A 355 15.80 -6.05 -16.11
CA SER A 355 15.11 -4.78 -16.43
C SER A 355 14.23 -4.27 -15.29
N TYR A 356 13.58 -5.17 -14.54
CA TYR A 356 12.77 -4.78 -13.39
C TYR A 356 13.63 -4.27 -12.23
N LEU A 357 14.72 -4.96 -11.91
CA LEU A 357 15.67 -4.51 -10.89
C LEU A 357 16.29 -3.15 -11.26
N ASP A 358 16.69 -2.98 -12.51
CA ASP A 358 17.21 -1.71 -13.03
C ASP A 358 16.18 -0.58 -12.89
N SER A 359 14.89 -0.89 -13.12
CA SER A 359 13.79 0.06 -12.94
C SER A 359 13.60 0.42 -11.46
N ALA A 360 13.66 -0.55 -10.55
CA ALA A 360 13.62 -0.32 -9.10
C ALA A 360 14.76 0.61 -8.64
N VAL A 361 15.99 0.36 -9.09
CA VAL A 361 17.17 1.18 -8.79
C VAL A 361 17.01 2.59 -9.34
N ARG A 362 16.48 2.73 -10.56
CA ARG A 362 16.26 4.04 -11.18
C ARG A 362 15.20 4.85 -10.44
N THR A 363 14.10 4.24 -10.03
CA THR A 363 13.06 4.89 -9.22
C THR A 363 13.59 5.25 -7.84
N TRP A 364 14.37 4.39 -7.19
CA TRP A 364 15.02 4.73 -5.93
C TRP A 364 15.99 5.92 -6.05
N ASN A 365 16.76 6.00 -7.13
CA ASN A 365 17.62 7.15 -7.40
C ASN A 365 16.82 8.45 -7.60
N PHE A 366 15.65 8.39 -8.21
CA PHE A 366 14.72 9.52 -8.25
C PHE A 366 14.23 9.92 -6.86
N ILE A 367 13.79 8.95 -6.04
CA ILE A 367 13.33 9.18 -4.67
C ILE A 367 14.43 9.88 -3.85
N LYS A 368 15.65 9.32 -3.83
CA LYS A 368 16.80 9.89 -3.10
C LYS A 368 17.18 11.30 -3.53
N SER A 369 17.05 11.60 -4.81
CA SER A 369 17.52 12.87 -5.37
C SER A 369 16.46 13.97 -5.33
N ARG A 370 15.17 13.64 -5.41
CA ARG A 370 14.07 14.61 -5.56
C ARG A 370 12.98 14.50 -4.51
N MET A 371 12.70 13.31 -3.99
CA MET A 371 11.54 13.09 -3.12
C MET A 371 11.88 13.19 -1.63
N ILE A 372 13.06 12.71 -1.20
CA ILE A 372 13.48 12.81 0.20
C ILE A 372 13.76 14.28 0.57
N ASP A 373 13.13 14.76 1.64
CA ASP A 373 13.39 16.10 2.17
C ASP A 373 14.56 16.07 3.14
N LYS A 374 15.72 16.49 2.65
CA LYS A 374 16.98 16.44 3.41
C LYS A 374 17.08 17.52 4.50
N GLU A 375 16.15 18.46 4.56
CA GLU A 375 16.14 19.55 5.54
C GLU A 375 15.40 19.16 6.82
N TYR A 376 14.17 18.65 6.68
CA TYR A 376 13.29 18.32 7.82
C TYR A 376 13.02 16.83 7.98
N GLY A 377 13.49 16.01 7.03
CA GLY A 377 13.19 14.60 6.97
C GLY A 377 11.84 14.30 6.31
N GLU A 378 11.51 13.01 6.29
CA GLU A 378 10.36 12.47 5.57
C GLU A 378 10.48 12.76 4.05
N TRP A 379 9.42 12.54 3.28
CA TRP A 379 9.39 12.71 1.83
C TRP A 379 8.51 13.92 1.48
N PHE A 380 8.77 14.57 0.35
CA PHE A 380 7.77 15.45 -0.23
C PHE A 380 6.60 14.60 -0.73
N ARG A 381 5.37 15.11 -0.61
CA ARG A 381 4.19 14.39 -1.10
C ARG A 381 4.17 14.30 -2.63
N THR A 382 4.55 15.40 -3.29
CA THR A 382 4.55 15.50 -4.75
C THR A 382 5.81 16.20 -5.25
N VAL A 383 6.37 15.67 -6.33
CA VAL A 383 7.41 16.29 -7.16
C VAL A 383 6.81 16.61 -8.53
N LEU A 384 7.01 17.84 -9.01
CA LEU A 384 6.51 18.30 -10.31
C LEU A 384 7.25 17.64 -11.48
N GLU A 385 6.71 17.79 -12.70
CA GLU A 385 7.30 17.23 -13.93
C GLU A 385 8.76 17.66 -14.15
N ASP A 386 9.14 18.87 -13.73
CA ASP A 386 10.50 19.42 -13.84
C ASP A 386 11.47 18.89 -12.76
N GLY A 387 10.99 18.06 -11.83
CA GLY A 387 11.76 17.55 -10.70
C GLY A 387 11.74 18.44 -9.46
N THR A 388 10.98 19.54 -9.44
CA THR A 388 10.87 20.43 -8.28
C THR A 388 9.85 19.90 -7.26
N PRO A 389 10.22 19.75 -5.98
CA PRO A 389 9.27 19.35 -4.94
C PRO A 389 8.21 20.42 -4.62
N ARG A 390 7.00 19.98 -4.24
CA ARG A 390 5.96 20.87 -3.69
C ARG A 390 6.19 21.13 -2.20
N TYR A 391 6.92 22.20 -1.89
CA TYR A 391 7.32 22.54 -0.52
C TYR A 391 6.19 22.93 0.45
N LYS A 392 4.99 23.25 -0.04
CA LYS A 392 3.86 23.74 0.77
C LYS A 392 2.89 22.64 1.21
N GLU A 393 3.11 21.40 0.77
CA GLU A 393 2.24 20.29 1.14
C GLU A 393 2.61 19.77 2.54
N PRO A 394 1.61 19.36 3.35
CA PRO A 394 1.87 18.86 4.68
C PRO A 394 2.50 17.46 4.65
N LYS A 395 3.37 17.17 5.63
CA LYS A 395 4.04 15.87 5.80
C LYS A 395 3.14 14.82 6.43
N ALA A 396 2.15 15.24 7.20
CA ALA A 396 1.04 14.39 7.61
C ALA A 396 -0.28 15.02 7.18
N SER A 397 -1.18 14.22 6.64
CA SER A 397 -2.58 14.58 6.39
C SER A 397 -3.40 13.31 6.29
N MET A 398 -4.70 13.42 6.03
CA MET A 398 -5.53 12.25 5.70
C MET A 398 -4.92 11.37 4.59
N TRP A 399 -4.18 11.97 3.66
CA TRP A 399 -3.62 11.33 2.47
C TRP A 399 -2.08 11.32 2.42
N ASN A 400 -1.41 11.73 3.50
CA ASN A 400 0.05 11.68 3.65
C ASN A 400 0.38 11.07 5.02
N CYS A 401 0.96 9.89 5.02
CA CYS A 401 1.07 8.97 6.16
C CYS A 401 2.31 8.07 6.00
N PRO A 402 2.87 7.47 7.07
CA PRO A 402 4.12 6.70 6.99
C PRO A 402 3.92 5.29 6.42
N TYR A 403 2.93 5.12 5.54
CA TYR A 403 2.49 3.79 5.12
C TYR A 403 3.31 3.28 3.95
N HIS A 404 3.15 3.87 2.77
CA HIS A 404 3.72 3.37 1.53
C HIS A 404 5.25 3.38 1.55
N ASN A 405 5.86 4.49 1.98
CA ASN A 405 7.31 4.62 2.07
C ASN A 405 7.92 3.70 3.16
N SER A 406 7.28 3.55 4.33
CA SER A 406 7.74 2.57 5.31
C SER A 406 7.53 1.13 4.84
N ARG A 407 6.39 0.81 4.21
CA ARG A 407 6.11 -0.52 3.63
C ARG A 407 7.13 -0.90 2.57
N MET A 408 7.51 0.02 1.69
CA MET A 408 8.63 -0.17 0.79
C MET A 408 9.89 -0.53 1.56
N GLY A 409 10.26 0.24 2.59
CA GLY A 409 11.41 -0.06 3.43
C GLY A 409 11.38 -1.47 4.04
N PHE A 410 10.25 -1.84 4.65
CA PHE A 410 10.05 -3.15 5.28
C PHE A 410 10.09 -4.31 4.27
N GLU A 411 9.45 -4.16 3.10
CA GLU A 411 9.46 -5.16 2.04
C GLU A 411 10.87 -5.35 1.48
N ILE A 412 11.61 -4.27 1.22
CA ILE A 412 12.98 -4.36 0.72
C ILE A 412 13.93 -5.01 1.74
N ASP A 413 13.85 -4.63 3.02
CA ASP A 413 14.64 -5.24 4.10
C ASP A 413 14.37 -6.76 4.20
N THR A 414 13.12 -7.17 4.00
CA THR A 414 12.71 -8.59 4.04
C THR A 414 13.12 -9.38 2.79
N ARG A 415 12.99 -8.77 1.61
CA ARG A 415 13.12 -9.46 0.30
C ARG A 415 14.54 -9.55 -0.20
N LEU A 416 15.34 -8.51 0.00
CA LEU A 416 16.72 -8.46 -0.48
C LEU A 416 17.67 -9.02 0.58
N LYS A 417 18.76 -9.66 0.15
CA LYS A 417 19.70 -10.35 1.06
C LYS A 417 20.84 -9.45 1.48
#